data_AF-A0A955EV58-F1
#
_entry.id   AF-A0A955EV58-F1
#
_cell.length_a   1.000
_cell.length_b   1.000
_cell.length_c   1.000
_cell.angle_alpha   90.00
_cell.angle_beta   90.00
_cell.angle_gamma   90.00
#
_symmetry.space_group_name_H-M   'P 1'
#
loop_
_entity.id
_entity.type
_entity.pdbx_description
1 polymer ?
#
loop_
_entity_poly.entity_id
_entity_poly.type
_entity_poly.pdbx_seq_one_letter_code
_entity_poly.pdbx_strand_id
1 'polypeptide(L)'
;MPSQTPARHTPATPRASGRRARRIAGAVGALALVVGLGWPLAFGAPKEGDDIAQRAVARGRELWTTPFGEGAKACSACHSSGANKLTAARLNAYPKYDRPLRAFVTGQQKINQMIRTKGGGTELPLGSDDLNALEAYIKSIGR
;
A
#
# COMPACT_ATOMS: atom_id res chain seq x y z
N MET A 1 30.58 32.34 56.35
CA MET A 1 30.51 32.00 57.78
C MET A 1 29.98 33.21 58.53
N PRO A 2 29.27 33.11 59.66
CA PRO A 2 28.61 31.98 60.34
C PRO A 2 27.07 32.25 60.37
N SER A 3 26.15 31.59 61.05
CA SER A 3 26.16 30.92 62.35
C SER A 3 24.89 30.06 62.47
N GLN A 4 25.06 28.75 62.66
CA GLN A 4 24.01 27.86 63.15
C GLN A 4 24.01 27.91 64.69
N THR A 5 22.83 27.86 65.31
CA THR A 5 22.67 27.55 66.74
C THR A 5 21.85 26.26 66.87
N PRO A 6 22.24 25.31 67.74
CA PRO A 6 21.64 23.97 67.81
C PRO A 6 20.68 23.81 69.01
N ALA A 7 19.80 22.81 68.93
CA ALA A 7 19.26 21.94 70.01
C ALA A 7 17.94 21.32 69.50
N ARG A 8 17.53 20.08 69.81
CA ARG A 8 17.86 19.22 70.94
C ARG A 8 17.46 17.78 70.56
N HIS A 9 18.32 16.81 70.84
CA HIS A 9 18.00 15.39 70.76
C HIS A 9 17.26 14.95 72.03
N THR A 10 16.20 14.15 71.88
CA THR A 10 15.67 13.27 72.93
C THR A 10 15.98 11.81 72.56
N PRO A 11 16.43 10.96 73.51
CA PRO A 11 16.81 9.58 73.24
C PRO A 11 15.75 8.54 73.65
N ALA A 12 16.06 7.28 73.29
CA ALA A 12 15.55 5.97 73.75
C ALA A 12 14.48 5.30 72.84
N THR A 13 14.82 4.35 71.93
CA THR A 13 15.21 2.90 72.06
C THR A 13 14.05 1.94 72.42
N PRO A 14 14.13 0.62 72.13
CA PRO A 14 14.22 -0.08 70.84
C PRO A 14 13.17 -1.23 70.76
N ARG A 15 13.37 -2.20 69.83
CA ARG A 15 12.73 -3.55 69.70
C ARG A 15 11.34 -3.59 69.03
N ALA A 16 10.97 -4.59 68.23
CA ALA A 16 11.62 -5.82 67.82
C ALA A 16 11.07 -6.27 66.46
N SER A 17 11.91 -7.06 65.79
CA SER A 17 11.66 -8.00 64.69
C SER A 17 10.20 -8.42 64.43
N GLY A 18 9.77 -8.21 63.19
CA GLY A 18 8.66 -8.91 62.58
C GLY A 18 8.97 -9.20 61.12
N ARG A 19 9.73 -10.27 60.86
CA ARG A 19 10.04 -10.77 59.52
C ARG A 19 8.73 -11.28 58.89
N ARG A 20 7.96 -10.43 58.22
CA ARG A 20 6.84 -10.89 57.39
C ARG A 20 7.39 -11.29 56.03
N ALA A 21 7.54 -12.61 55.86
CA ALA A 21 7.85 -13.24 54.59
C ALA A 21 6.87 -12.73 53.53
N ARG A 22 7.37 -11.92 52.59
CA ARG A 22 6.61 -11.53 51.40
C ARG A 22 6.56 -12.76 50.51
N ARG A 23 5.37 -13.38 50.44
CA ARG A 23 5.06 -14.42 49.46
C ARG A 23 5.30 -13.83 48.07
N ILE A 24 6.28 -14.36 47.35
CA ILE A 24 6.45 -14.12 45.92
C ILE A 24 5.35 -14.92 45.23
N ALA A 25 4.16 -14.34 45.14
CA ALA A 25 3.11 -14.86 44.27
C ALA A 25 3.43 -14.35 42.86
N GLY A 26 3.80 -15.27 41.98
CA GLY A 26 4.01 -14.99 40.57
C GLY A 26 2.74 -14.40 39.94
N ALA A 27 2.95 -13.37 39.14
CA ALA A 27 2.03 -12.98 38.09
C ALA A 27 2.87 -12.75 36.84
N VAL A 28 3.12 -13.85 36.14
CA VAL A 28 3.34 -13.82 34.69
C VAL A 28 2.06 -13.21 34.10
N GLY A 29 2.12 -11.98 33.60
CA GLY A 29 0.93 -11.34 33.05
C GLY A 29 1.17 -9.95 32.50
N ALA A 30 1.02 -9.85 31.17
CA ALA A 30 0.87 -8.64 30.36
C ALA A 30 2.16 -7.94 29.88
N LEU A 31 2.94 -8.65 29.07
CA LEU A 31 3.56 -8.00 27.90
C LEU A 31 2.42 -7.68 26.92
N ALA A 32 1.79 -6.53 27.07
CA ALA A 32 0.78 -6.06 26.12
C ALA A 32 1.48 -5.87 24.75
N LEU A 33 1.12 -6.76 23.83
CA LEU A 33 1.52 -6.77 22.43
C LEU A 33 1.28 -5.39 21.82
N VAL A 34 2.36 -4.71 21.42
CA VAL A 34 2.32 -3.49 20.58
C VAL A 34 1.83 -3.79 19.15
N VAL A 35 1.42 -5.03 18.89
CA VAL A 35 0.89 -5.48 17.61
C VAL A 35 -0.61 -5.70 17.77
N GLY A 36 -1.43 -4.66 17.57
CA GLY A 36 -2.87 -4.91 17.48
C GLY A 36 -3.82 -3.72 17.36
N LEU A 37 -3.54 -2.56 17.99
CA LEU A 37 -4.59 -1.52 18.13
C LEU A 37 -4.14 -0.08 17.81
N GLY A 38 -2.99 0.11 17.15
CA GLY A 38 -2.50 1.46 16.79
C GLY A 38 -2.35 1.72 15.30
N TRP A 39 -2.49 0.71 14.44
CA TRP A 39 -2.04 0.82 13.05
C TRP A 39 -3.03 1.45 12.05
N PRO A 40 -4.37 1.34 12.17
CA PRO A 40 -5.25 1.80 11.09
C PRO A 40 -5.56 3.30 11.12
N LEU A 41 -5.11 4.06 12.13
CA LEU A 41 -5.40 5.50 12.21
C LEU A 41 -4.22 6.40 11.76
N ALA A 42 -3.00 5.86 11.67
CA ALA A 42 -1.81 6.63 11.26
C ALA A 42 -1.45 6.43 9.78
N PHE A 43 -1.87 5.33 9.14
CA PHE A 43 -1.87 5.23 7.68
C PHE A 43 -3.10 5.95 7.17
N GLY A 44 -2.93 7.25 6.90
CA GLY A 44 -4.01 8.19 6.59
C GLY A 44 -5.14 7.56 5.79
N ALA A 45 -6.33 7.54 6.41
CA ALA A 45 -7.58 7.36 5.71
C ALA A 45 -7.60 8.29 4.47
N PRO A 46 -8.20 7.85 3.35
CA PRO A 46 -8.27 8.68 2.14
C PRO A 46 -8.80 10.06 2.51
N LYS A 47 -8.01 11.11 2.23
CA LYS A 47 -8.46 12.48 2.49
C LYS A 47 -9.60 12.78 1.52
N GLU A 48 -10.75 13.18 2.07
CA GLU A 48 -11.95 13.59 1.34
C GLU A 48 -11.59 14.64 0.28
N GLY A 49 -11.93 14.36 -0.98
CA GLY A 49 -11.58 15.17 -2.15
C GLY A 49 -11.36 14.31 -3.40
N ASP A 50 -12.46 13.89 -4.01
CA ASP A 50 -12.54 13.21 -5.32
C ASP A 50 -11.55 12.05 -5.49
N ASP A 51 -11.71 10.98 -4.70
CA ASP A 51 -11.22 9.63 -4.98
C ASP A 51 -10.09 9.54 -6.05
N ILE A 52 -8.84 9.54 -5.59
CA ILE A 52 -7.64 9.41 -6.45
C ILE A 52 -7.72 8.19 -7.37
N ALA A 53 -8.37 7.11 -6.93
CA ALA A 53 -8.56 5.91 -7.74
C ALA A 53 -9.60 6.14 -8.85
N GLN A 54 -10.72 6.83 -8.60
CA GLN A 54 -11.68 7.26 -9.62
C GLN A 54 -11.01 8.17 -10.64
N ARG A 55 -10.17 9.11 -10.22
CA ARG A 55 -9.44 9.97 -11.17
C ARG A 55 -8.48 9.16 -12.05
N ALA A 56 -7.74 8.22 -11.46
CA ALA A 56 -6.89 7.32 -12.23
C ALA A 56 -7.69 6.45 -13.21
N VAL A 57 -8.84 5.92 -12.80
CA VAL A 57 -9.74 5.13 -13.66
C VAL A 57 -10.35 5.99 -14.77
N ALA A 58 -10.74 7.23 -14.48
CA ALA A 58 -11.24 8.18 -15.47
C ALA A 58 -10.16 8.52 -16.51
N ARG A 59 -8.95 8.84 -16.05
CA ARG A 59 -7.81 9.07 -16.95
C ARG A 59 -7.50 7.84 -17.80
N GLY A 60 -7.51 6.65 -17.20
CA GLY A 60 -7.30 5.40 -17.93
C GLY A 60 -8.39 5.12 -18.97
N ARG A 61 -9.63 5.54 -18.72
CA ARG A 61 -10.75 5.45 -19.68
C ARG A 61 -10.52 6.37 -20.88
N GLU A 62 -10.00 7.57 -20.68
CA GLU A 62 -9.64 8.46 -21.79
C GLU A 62 -8.52 7.84 -22.64
N LEU A 63 -7.47 7.35 -21.99
CA LEU A 63 -6.35 6.68 -22.65
C LEU A 63 -6.81 5.43 -23.43
N TRP A 64 -7.79 4.69 -22.91
CA TRP A 64 -8.37 3.52 -23.58
C TRP A 64 -8.92 3.83 -24.98
N THR A 65 -9.45 5.04 -25.17
CA THR A 65 -9.99 5.52 -26.45
C THR A 65 -9.02 6.39 -27.25
N THR A 66 -7.83 6.65 -26.72
CA THR A 66 -6.84 7.56 -27.33
C THR A 66 -5.78 6.77 -28.12
N PRO A 67 -5.51 7.11 -29.38
CA PRO A 67 -4.35 6.58 -30.11
C PRO A 67 -3.02 7.02 -29.49
N PHE A 68 -2.07 6.09 -29.36
CA PHE A 68 -0.73 6.39 -28.85
C PHE A 68 0.23 6.84 -29.95
N GLY A 69 -0.17 7.86 -30.72
CA GLY A 69 0.59 8.39 -31.86
C GLY A 69 -0.24 8.50 -33.13
N GLU A 70 0.30 9.20 -34.13
CA GLU A 70 -0.35 9.41 -35.41
C GLU A 70 -0.50 8.08 -36.17
N GLY A 71 -1.69 7.81 -36.70
CA GLY A 71 -2.01 6.55 -37.39
C GLY A 71 -2.12 5.31 -36.47
N ALA A 72 -1.87 5.45 -35.16
CA ALA A 72 -1.98 4.35 -34.22
C ALA A 72 -3.45 4.00 -33.91
N LYS A 73 -3.67 2.79 -33.40
CA LYS A 73 -4.98 2.35 -32.89
C LYS A 73 -5.05 2.52 -31.37
N ALA A 74 -6.17 3.05 -30.89
CA ALA A 74 -6.51 3.02 -29.48
C ALA A 74 -6.84 1.59 -29.01
N CYS A 75 -6.79 1.33 -27.70
CA CYS A 75 -7.13 0.02 -27.13
C CYS A 75 -8.58 -0.38 -27.47
N SER A 76 -9.50 0.59 -27.40
CA SER A 76 -10.92 0.43 -27.71
C SER A 76 -11.20 -0.07 -29.13
N ALA A 77 -10.29 0.20 -30.08
CA ALA A 77 -10.45 -0.21 -31.48
C ALA A 77 -10.46 -1.74 -31.66
N CYS A 78 -9.87 -2.50 -30.74
CA CYS A 78 -9.86 -3.97 -30.78
C CYS A 78 -10.59 -4.64 -29.61
N HIS A 79 -10.67 -3.97 -28.45
CA HIS A 79 -11.07 -4.62 -27.20
C HIS A 79 -12.45 -4.22 -26.65
N SER A 80 -13.21 -3.40 -27.37
CA SER A 80 -14.54 -2.96 -26.89
C SER A 80 -15.63 -4.03 -26.99
N SER A 81 -15.53 -4.96 -27.96
CA SER A 81 -16.57 -5.96 -28.23
C SER A 81 -16.03 -7.20 -28.94
N GLY A 82 -16.91 -8.18 -29.17
CA GLY A 82 -16.60 -9.42 -29.88
C GLY A 82 -15.65 -10.36 -29.14
N ALA A 83 -15.03 -11.28 -29.88
CA ALA A 83 -14.10 -12.28 -29.32
C ALA A 83 -12.87 -11.66 -28.61
N ASN A 84 -12.49 -10.45 -29.02
CA ASN A 84 -11.36 -9.73 -28.45
C ASN A 84 -11.74 -8.84 -27.27
N LYS A 85 -13.01 -8.79 -26.84
CA LYS A 85 -13.44 -8.01 -25.68
C LYS A 85 -12.52 -8.27 -24.50
N LEU A 86 -11.97 -7.20 -23.93
CA LEU A 86 -11.06 -7.30 -22.79
C LEU A 86 -11.85 -7.31 -21.48
N THR A 87 -11.37 -8.10 -20.53
CA THR A 87 -11.87 -8.16 -19.16
C THR A 87 -10.69 -8.04 -18.21
N ALA A 88 -10.96 -7.57 -16.99
CA ALA A 88 -9.94 -7.42 -15.95
C ALA A 88 -9.15 -8.72 -15.70
N ALA A 89 -9.79 -9.89 -15.84
CA ALA A 89 -9.16 -11.19 -15.66
C ALA A 89 -7.92 -11.41 -16.55
N ARG A 90 -7.90 -10.85 -17.77
CA ARG A 90 -6.72 -10.99 -18.66
C ARG A 90 -5.48 -10.31 -18.09
N LEU A 91 -5.65 -9.11 -17.52
CA LEU A 91 -4.53 -8.35 -16.97
C LEU A 91 -4.19 -8.77 -15.53
N ASN A 92 -5.19 -9.16 -14.72
CA ASN A 92 -4.99 -9.69 -13.36
C ASN A 92 -4.18 -10.99 -13.32
N ALA A 93 -4.12 -11.72 -14.43
CA ALA A 93 -3.31 -12.93 -14.52
C ALA A 93 -1.80 -12.65 -14.72
N TYR A 94 -1.38 -11.38 -14.81
CA TYR A 94 0.03 -10.97 -14.84
C TYR A 94 0.56 -10.74 -13.41
N PRO A 95 1.86 -11.02 -13.14
CA PRO A 95 2.93 -11.34 -14.08
C PRO A 95 2.84 -12.76 -14.69
N LYS A 96 3.36 -12.93 -15.92
CA LYS A 96 3.41 -14.22 -16.63
C LYS A 96 4.79 -14.46 -17.24
N TYR A 97 5.23 -15.72 -17.27
CA TYR A 97 6.41 -16.09 -18.03
C TYR A 97 6.10 -16.06 -19.54
N ASP A 98 6.84 -15.24 -20.28
CA ASP A 98 6.77 -15.15 -21.74
C ASP A 98 7.86 -16.04 -22.35
N ARG A 99 7.44 -17.07 -23.09
CA ARG A 99 8.34 -18.07 -23.67
C ARG A 99 9.29 -17.47 -24.72
N PRO A 100 8.82 -16.68 -25.70
CA PRO A 100 9.71 -15.99 -26.64
C PRO A 100 10.77 -15.11 -25.98
N LEU A 101 10.37 -14.30 -24.98
CA LEU A 101 11.30 -13.41 -24.26
C LEU A 101 12.14 -14.12 -23.19
N ARG A 102 11.80 -15.38 -22.86
CA ARG A 102 12.42 -16.18 -21.79
C ARG A 102 12.49 -15.42 -20.45
N ALA A 103 11.46 -14.64 -20.15
CA ALA A 103 11.42 -13.74 -18.99
C ALA A 103 9.99 -13.60 -18.45
N PHE A 104 9.87 -13.17 -17.19
CA PHE A 104 8.58 -12.74 -16.64
C PHE A 104 8.23 -11.34 -17.16
N VAL A 105 7.00 -11.19 -17.62
CA VAL A 105 6.43 -9.95 -18.13
C VAL A 105 5.35 -9.49 -17.15
N THR A 106 5.37 -8.20 -16.81
CA THR A 106 4.35 -7.51 -15.99
C THR A 106 3.14 -7.10 -16.83
N GLY A 107 2.05 -6.70 -16.17
CA GLY A 107 0.88 -6.16 -16.86
C GLY A 107 1.21 -4.93 -17.70
N GLN A 108 1.99 -3.99 -17.15
CA GLN A 108 2.44 -2.78 -17.84
C GLN A 108 3.31 -3.06 -19.06
N GLN A 109 4.27 -3.98 -18.94
CA GLN A 109 5.08 -4.42 -20.08
C GLN A 109 4.21 -5.07 -21.15
N LYS A 110 3.17 -5.83 -20.76
CA LYS A 110 2.23 -6.41 -21.73
C LYS A 110 1.41 -5.35 -22.45
N ILE A 111 0.92 -4.33 -21.72
CA ILE A 111 0.19 -3.20 -22.29
C ILE A 111 1.06 -2.50 -23.33
N ASN A 112 2.29 -2.14 -22.99
CA ASN A 112 3.23 -1.50 -23.91
C ASN A 112 3.57 -2.38 -25.11
N GLN A 113 3.78 -3.68 -24.91
CA GLN A 113 3.96 -4.62 -26.02
C GLN A 113 2.78 -4.56 -27.00
N MET A 114 1.54 -4.46 -26.52
CA MET A 114 0.36 -4.35 -27.38
C MET A 114 0.25 -2.99 -28.06
N ILE A 115 0.54 -1.89 -27.35
CA ILE A 115 0.61 -0.54 -27.93
C ILE A 115 1.60 -0.53 -29.11
N ARG A 116 2.81 -1.04 -28.91
CA ARG A 116 3.84 -1.08 -29.94
C ARG A 116 3.50 -2.03 -31.09
N THR A 117 3.12 -3.28 -30.80
CA THR A 117 3.05 -4.33 -31.83
C THR A 117 1.70 -4.48 -32.54
N LYS A 118 0.60 -4.11 -31.87
CA LYS A 118 -0.77 -4.21 -32.44
C LYS A 118 -1.41 -2.84 -32.63
N GLY A 119 -1.08 -1.89 -31.76
CA GLY A 119 -1.51 -0.50 -31.85
C GLY A 119 -0.69 0.33 -32.83
N GLY A 120 0.59 -0.01 -33.07
CA GLY A 120 1.51 0.80 -33.86
C GLY A 120 1.88 2.14 -33.21
N GLY A 121 1.68 2.25 -31.89
CA GLY A 121 1.91 3.48 -31.14
C GLY A 121 3.24 3.50 -30.38
N THR A 122 3.52 4.64 -29.76
CA THR A 122 4.65 4.86 -28.86
C THR A 122 4.29 4.38 -27.46
N GLU A 123 5.21 3.65 -26.83
CA GLU A 123 5.01 3.11 -25.49
C GLU A 123 4.97 4.21 -24.43
N LEU A 124 4.19 3.98 -23.38
CA LEU A 124 4.22 4.83 -22.19
C LEU A 124 5.39 4.43 -21.29
N PRO A 125 6.08 5.36 -20.60
CA PRO A 125 7.11 4.98 -19.64
C PRO A 125 6.54 4.05 -18.55
N LEU A 126 7.30 3.01 -18.19
CA LEU A 126 6.90 2.10 -17.12
C LEU A 126 6.71 2.87 -15.80
N GLY A 127 5.62 2.62 -15.10
CA GLY A 127 5.27 3.32 -13.86
C GLY A 127 4.83 4.78 -14.03
N SER A 128 4.73 5.31 -15.25
CA SER A 128 4.17 6.65 -15.47
C SER A 128 2.71 6.75 -15.01
N ASP A 129 2.27 7.94 -14.63
CA ASP A 129 0.89 8.19 -14.19
C ASP A 129 -0.13 7.73 -15.24
N ASP A 130 0.15 7.96 -16.53
CA ASP A 130 -0.70 7.52 -17.63
C ASP A 130 -0.75 5.99 -17.76
N LEU A 131 0.38 5.29 -17.62
CA LEU A 131 0.38 3.83 -17.69
C LEU A 131 -0.27 3.19 -16.47
N ASN A 132 -0.07 3.79 -15.29
CA ASN A 132 -0.75 3.39 -14.06
C ASN A 132 -2.27 3.60 -14.17
N ALA A 133 -2.70 4.75 -14.70
CA ALA A 133 -4.10 5.07 -14.95
C ALA A 133 -4.74 4.09 -15.93
N LEU A 134 -4.07 3.82 -17.07
CA LEU A 134 -4.53 2.85 -18.06
C LEU A 134 -4.64 1.44 -17.47
N GLU A 135 -3.65 0.99 -16.70
CA GLU A 135 -3.70 -0.29 -16.00
C GLU A 135 -4.86 -0.35 -14.99
N ALA A 136 -5.06 0.70 -14.19
CA ALA A 136 -6.16 0.80 -13.23
C ALA A 136 -7.51 0.68 -13.94
N TYR A 137 -7.69 1.38 -15.06
CA TYR A 137 -8.90 1.27 -15.88
C TYR A 137 -9.08 -0.15 -16.43
N ILE A 138 -8.06 -0.77 -17.01
CA ILE A 138 -8.16 -2.14 -17.55
C ILE A 138 -8.49 -3.16 -16.44
N LYS A 139 -8.00 -2.96 -15.22
CA LYS A 139 -8.35 -3.79 -14.06
C LYS A 139 -9.75 -3.51 -13.51
N SER A 140 -10.36 -2.37 -13.88
CA SER A 140 -11.73 -2.01 -13.51
C SER A 140 -12.79 -2.54 -14.47
N ILE A 141 -12.44 -2.84 -15.74
CA ILE A 141 -13.42 -3.22 -16.76
C ILE A 141 -13.91 -4.68 -16.59
N GLY A 142 -15.23 -4.85 -16.55
CA GLY A 142 -15.89 -6.15 -16.56
C GLY A 142 -15.64 -6.98 -15.31
N ARG A 143 -15.90 -6.41 -14.13
CA ARG A 143 -16.26 -7.20 -12.95
C ARG A 143 -17.50 -8.05 -13.24
#